data_AF-A0A927CU17-F1
#
_entry.id   AF-A0A927CU17-F1
#
_cell.length_a   1.000
_cell.length_b   1.000
_cell.length_c   1.000
_cell.angle_alpha   90.00
_cell.angle_beta   90.00
_cell.angle_gamma   90.00
#
_symmetry.space_group_name_H-M   'P 1'
#
loop_
_entity.id
_entity.type
_entity.pdbx_description
1 polymer ?
#
loop_
_entity_poly.entity_id
_entity_poly.type
_entity_poly.pdbx_seq_one_letter_code
_entity_poly.pdbx_strand_id
1 'polypeptide(L)'
;MYVNEEYEIVYPKELIHLESEGILVSPQNRQYGVIGLREQIGSFYLLRIFLMKRETSQALFFIKEEMTALTFDDNESLSAFFQRLPGMSAFDFMLFQHDIEQRKN
;
A
#
# COMPACT_ATOMS: atom_id res chain seq x y z
N MET A 1 -11.40 -14.91 -6.36
CA MET A 1 -10.62 -13.99 -7.22
C MET A 1 -11.62 -12.96 -7.72
N TYR A 2 -11.66 -11.78 -7.10
CA TYR A 2 -12.63 -10.73 -7.48
C TYR A 2 -11.96 -9.71 -8.38
N VAL A 3 -12.67 -9.41 -9.46
CA VAL A 3 -12.30 -8.65 -10.65
C VAL A 3 -12.29 -7.15 -10.33
N ASN A 4 -11.32 -6.41 -10.89
CA ASN A 4 -11.15 -4.95 -10.84
C ASN A 4 -12.45 -4.21 -11.23
N GLU A 5 -13.12 -3.60 -10.26
CA GLU A 5 -13.99 -2.45 -10.51
C GLU A 5 -13.10 -1.19 -10.37
N GLU A 6 -13.06 -0.36 -11.42
CA GLU A 6 -12.19 0.81 -11.57
C GLU A 6 -12.39 1.82 -10.41
N TYR A 7 -11.59 1.70 -9.35
CA TYR A 7 -11.57 2.68 -8.28
C TYR A 7 -10.82 3.94 -8.76
N GLU A 8 -11.53 5.07 -8.81
CA GLU A 8 -10.90 6.36 -9.10
C GLU A 8 -10.21 6.91 -7.84
N ILE A 9 -8.91 7.15 -7.93
CA ILE A 9 -8.09 7.66 -6.83
C ILE A 9 -7.58 9.06 -7.18
N VAL A 10 -7.78 9.99 -6.25
CA VAL A 10 -7.20 11.33 -6.31
C VAL A 10 -5.86 11.33 -5.60
N TYR A 11 -4.79 11.41 -6.39
CA TYR A 11 -3.42 11.48 -5.89
C TYR A 11 -3.02 12.93 -5.58
N PRO A 12 -2.40 13.19 -4.41
CA PRO A 12 -1.60 14.38 -4.20
C PRO A 12 -0.51 14.49 -5.29
N LYS A 13 -0.16 15.71 -5.70
CA LYS A 13 0.82 15.94 -6.78
C LYS A 13 2.18 15.33 -6.47
N GLU A 14 2.52 15.24 -5.19
CA GLU A 14 3.75 14.68 -4.66
C GLU A 14 3.82 13.15 -4.85
N LEU A 15 2.71 12.47 -5.10
CA LEU A 15 2.66 11.01 -5.22
C LEU A 15 2.41 10.53 -6.66
N ILE A 16 2.11 11.44 -7.59
CA ILE A 16 1.71 11.11 -8.97
C ILE A 16 2.81 10.42 -9.79
N HIS A 17 4.07 10.54 -9.38
CA HIS A 17 5.21 9.93 -10.05
C HIS A 17 5.52 8.52 -9.55
N LEU A 18 4.85 8.07 -8.48
CA LEU A 18 5.02 6.73 -7.92
C LEU A 18 4.17 5.73 -8.71
N GLU A 19 4.66 4.50 -8.83
CA GLU A 19 3.91 3.43 -9.50
C GLU A 19 2.96 2.75 -8.51
N SER A 20 1.74 2.40 -8.95
CA SER A 20 0.81 1.66 -8.10
C SER A 20 1.13 0.17 -8.11
N GLU A 21 1.33 -0.41 -6.93
CA GLU A 21 1.41 -1.86 -6.74
C GLU A 21 -0.01 -2.47 -6.70
N GLY A 22 -0.97 -1.72 -6.17
CA GLY A 22 -2.38 -2.10 -6.18
C GLY A 22 -3.19 -1.45 -5.08
N ILE A 23 -4.48 -1.78 -5.06
CA ILE A 23 -5.49 -1.20 -4.17
C ILE A 23 -6.19 -2.34 -3.43
N LEU A 24 -6.35 -2.18 -2.11
CA LEU A 24 -7.07 -3.12 -1.27
C LEU A 24 -8.17 -2.36 -0.54
N VAL A 25 -9.43 -2.64 -0.85
CA VAL A 25 -10.58 -2.01 -0.18
C VAL A 25 -11.06 -2.90 0.95
N SER A 26 -11.37 -2.30 2.11
CA SER A 26 -11.87 -3.07 3.25
C SER A 26 -13.21 -3.75 2.91
N PRO A 27 -13.31 -5.07 3.07
CA PRO A 27 -14.56 -5.78 2.79
C PRO A 27 -15.64 -5.46 3.83
N GLN A 28 -15.24 -5.07 5.04
CA GLN A 28 -16.13 -4.74 6.15
C GLN A 28 -16.63 -3.29 6.05
N ASN A 29 -15.78 -2.38 5.57
CA ASN A 29 -16.12 -0.97 5.43
C ASN A 29 -15.55 -0.41 4.12
N ARG A 30 -16.35 -0.46 3.06
CA ARG A 30 -15.99 0.02 1.71
C ARG A 30 -15.70 1.53 1.61
N GLN A 31 -15.79 2.26 2.72
CA GLN A 31 -15.32 3.65 2.81
C GLN A 31 -13.81 3.76 2.99
N TYR A 32 -13.13 2.67 3.36
CA TYR A 32 -11.70 2.66 3.60
C TYR A 32 -11.03 1.61 2.72
N GLY A 33 -9.81 1.93 2.32
CA GLY A 33 -8.92 1.02 1.64
C GLY A 33 -7.48 1.44 1.86
N VAL A 34 -6.56 0.66 1.32
CA VAL A 34 -5.15 1.02 1.26
C VAL A 34 -4.67 0.96 -0.17
N ILE A 35 -3.71 1.81 -0.52
CA ILE A 35 -2.98 1.73 -1.77
C ILE A 35 -1.49 1.53 -1.47
N GLY A 36 -0.89 0.58 -2.19
CA GLY A 36 0.55 0.43 -2.25
C GLY A 36 1.10 1.26 -3.41
N LEU A 37 2.00 2.19 -3.10
CA LEU A 37 2.77 2.94 -4.08
C LEU A 37 4.24 2.54 -3.97
N ARG A 38 4.88 2.31 -5.12
CA ARG A 38 6.27 1.88 -5.18
C ARG A 38 7.15 2.88 -5.93
N GLU A 39 8.41 2.90 -5.55
CA GLU A 39 9.49 3.57 -6.27
C GLU A 39 10.80 2.79 -6.13
N GLN A 40 11.67 2.90 -7.13
CA GLN A 40 13.02 2.36 -7.07
C GLN A 40 13.99 3.45 -6.59
N ILE A 41 14.73 3.18 -5.52
CA ILE A 41 15.72 4.09 -4.93
C ILE A 41 17.08 3.39 -4.95
N GLY A 42 17.90 3.72 -5.95
CA GLY A 42 19.18 3.05 -6.16
C GLY A 42 18.99 1.56 -6.48
N SER A 43 19.53 0.70 -5.62
CA SER A 43 19.42 -0.77 -5.73
C SER A 43 18.23 -1.37 -4.97
N PHE A 44 17.42 -0.55 -4.29
CA PHE A 44 16.30 -1.02 -3.47
C PHE A 44 14.96 -0.57 -4.06
N TYR A 45 13.90 -1.26 -3.66
CA TYR A 45 12.52 -0.92 -3.95
C TYR A 45 11.82 -0.47 -2.67
N LEU A 46 11.22 0.71 -2.69
CA LEU A 46 10.42 1.23 -1.60
C LEU A 46 8.95 0.97 -1.88
N LEU A 47 8.24 0.38 -0.93
CA LEU A 47 6.78 0.31 -0.88
C LEU A 47 6.26 1.25 0.20
N ARG A 48 5.45 2.22 -0.20
CA ARG A 48 4.72 3.13 0.70
C ARG A 48 3.26 2.73 0.70
N ILE A 49 2.71 2.48 1.88
CA ILE A 49 1.31 2.08 2.06
C ILE A 49 0.55 3.26 2.62
N PHE A 50 -0.48 3.68 1.89
CA PHE A 50 -1.33 4.80 2.29
C PHE A 50 -2.73 4.33 2.62
N LEU A 51 -3.31 4.89 3.68
CA LEU A 51 -4.73 4.79 3.95
C LEU A 51 -5.48 5.69 2.97
N MET A 52 -6.52 5.13 2.36
CA MET A 52 -7.45 5.86 1.52
C MET A 52 -8.82 5.89 2.17
N LYS A 53 -9.52 7.00 1.96
CA LYS A 53 -10.91 7.16 2.36
C LYS A 53 -11.75 7.59 1.17
N ARG A 54 -12.85 6.90 0.96
CA ARG A 54 -13.86 7.26 -0.03
C ARG A 54 -14.59 8.51 0.42
N GLU A 55 -14.82 9.42 -0.50
CA GLU A 55 -15.72 10.56 -0.26
C GLU A 55 -17.17 10.11 -0.48
N THR A 56 -18.05 10.29 0.50
CA THR A 56 -19.41 9.71 0.46
C THR A 56 -20.27 10.21 -0.71
N SER A 57 -19.99 11.41 -1.22
CA SER A 57 -20.73 12.05 -2.30
C SER A 57 -20.24 11.69 -3.71
N GLN A 58 -19.05 11.10 -3.84
CA GLN A 58 -18.41 10.81 -5.12
C GLN A 58 -17.87 9.37 -5.13
N ALA A 59 -17.73 8.74 -6.29
CA ALA A 59 -17.13 7.41 -6.39
C ALA A 59 -15.58 7.45 -6.28
N LEU A 60 -15.04 8.46 -5.58
CA LEU A 60 -13.61 8.76 -5.49
C LEU A 60 -13.01 8.36 -4.15
N PHE A 61 -11.78 7.84 -4.20
CA PHE A 61 -10.91 7.66 -3.05
C PHE A 61 -9.87 8.77 -2.96
N PHE A 62 -9.67 9.29 -1.76
CA PHE A 62 -8.60 10.24 -1.46
C PHE A 62 -7.58 9.58 -0.56
N ILE A 63 -6.30 9.77 -0.87
CA ILE A 63 -5.20 9.42 0.02
C ILE A 63 -5.28 10.31 1.26
N LYS A 64 -5.25 9.70 2.45
CA LYS A 64 -5.38 10.41 3.74
C LYS A 64 -4.06 10.51 4.47
N GLU A 65 -3.42 9.39 4.74
CA GLU A 65 -2.18 9.33 5.51
C GLU A 65 -1.31 8.16 5.05
N GLU A 66 0.00 8.31 5.21
CA GLU A 66 0.95 7.21 5.05
C GLU A 66 0.92 6.36 6.32
N MET A 67 0.67 5.07 6.17
CA MET A 67 0.66 4.11 7.28
C MET A 67 2.05 3.54 7.55
N THR A 68 2.80 3.25 6.48
CA THR A 68 4.15 2.70 6.58
C THR A 68 4.93 2.84 5.28
N ALA A 69 6.25 2.71 5.37
CA ALA A 69 7.16 2.60 4.24
C ALA A 69 8.18 1.48 4.49
N LEU A 70 8.32 0.58 3.53
CA LEU A 70 9.10 -0.66 3.64
C LEU A 70 10.06 -0.78 2.45
N THR A 71 11.29 -1.19 2.71
CA THR A 71 12.33 -1.35 1.69
C THR A 71 12.57 -2.82 1.40
N PHE A 72 12.74 -3.15 0.12
CA PHE A 72 12.97 -4.49 -0.40
C PHE A 72 14.19 -4.49 -1.31
N ASP A 73 14.93 -5.59 -1.32
CA ASP A 73 16.11 -5.75 -2.19
C ASP A 73 15.72 -5.96 -3.66
N ASP A 74 14.52 -6.47 -3.90
CA ASP A 74 14.01 -6.78 -5.23
C ASP A 74 12.50 -6.53 -5.32
N ASN A 75 12.02 -6.36 -6.55
CA ASN A 75 10.62 -6.06 -6.82
C ASN A 75 9.69 -7.26 -6.57
N GLU A 76 10.16 -8.49 -6.73
CA GLU A 76 9.33 -9.69 -6.53
C GLU A 76 8.94 -9.84 -5.07
N SER A 77 9.89 -9.64 -4.16
CA SER A 77 9.70 -9.62 -2.72
C SER A 77 8.70 -8.53 -2.29
N LEU A 78 8.78 -7.34 -2.87
CA LEU A 78 7.84 -6.25 -2.65
C LEU A 78 6.42 -6.64 -3.06
N SER A 79 6.25 -7.09 -4.30
CA SER A 79 4.94 -7.50 -4.82
C SER A 79 4.34 -8.65 -4.04
N ALA A 80 5.17 -9.65 -3.68
CA ALA A 80 4.75 -10.79 -2.87
C ALA A 80 4.29 -10.36 -1.47
N PHE A 81 4.96 -9.39 -0.85
CA PHE A 81 4.52 -8.83 0.42
C PHE A 81 3.15 -8.14 0.29
N PHE A 82 2.99 -7.26 -0.70
CA PHE A 82 1.75 -6.51 -0.89
C PHE A 82 0.54 -7.43 -1.13
N GLN A 83 0.71 -8.49 -1.94
CA GLN A 83 -0.32 -9.49 -2.21
C GLN A 83 -0.75 -10.28 -0.97
N ARG A 84 0.15 -10.46 0.00
CA ARG A 84 -0.14 -11.17 1.26
C ARG A 84 -0.81 -10.28 2.30
N LEU A 85 -0.71 -8.95 2.17
CA LEU A 85 -1.21 -7.97 3.14
C LEU A 85 -2.68 -8.19 3.56
N PRO A 86 -3.65 -8.49 2.66
CA PRO A 86 -5.04 -8.73 3.06
C PRO A 86 -5.24 -9.92 4.01
N GLY A 87 -4.33 -10.91 3.96
CA GLY A 87 -4.37 -12.11 4.79
C GLY A 87 -3.46 -12.02 6.01
N MET A 88 -2.73 -10.92 6.18
CA MET A 88 -1.78 -10.72 7.27
C MET A 88 -2.50 -10.24 8.52
N SER A 89 -2.25 -10.89 9.66
CA SER A 89 -2.73 -10.36 10.93
C SER A 89 -1.94 -9.09 11.30
N ALA A 90 -2.52 -8.23 12.14
CA ALA A 90 -1.80 -7.06 12.65
C ALA A 90 -0.49 -7.45 13.36
N PHE A 91 -0.48 -8.62 14.02
CA PHE A 91 0.70 -9.15 14.69
C PHE A 91 1.78 -9.58 13.69
N ASP A 92 1.42 -10.32 12.64
CA ASP A 92 2.38 -10.72 11.59
C ASP A 92 3.00 -9.50 10.89
N PHE A 93 2.19 -8.47 10.67
CA PHE A 93 2.64 -7.21 10.10
C PHE A 93 3.64 -6.50 11.03
N MET A 94 3.37 -6.44 12.33
CA MET A 94 4.30 -5.87 13.32
C MET A 94 5.61 -6.64 13.39
N LEU A 95 5.58 -7.98 13.37
CA LEU A 95 6.79 -8.80 13.34
C LEU A 95 7.62 -8.52 12.10
N PHE A 96 6.99 -8.41 10.94
CA PHE A 96 7.66 -8.09 9.69
C PHE A 96 8.32 -6.71 9.72
N GLN A 97 7.63 -5.70 10.25
CA GLN A 97 8.19 -4.36 10.41
C GLN A 97 9.45 -4.38 11.30
N HIS A 98 9.39 -5.09 12.43
CA HIS A 98 10.53 -5.23 13.33
C HIS A 98 11.72 -5.92 12.65
N ASP A 99 11.49 -6.99 11.89
CA ASP A 99 12.56 -7.69 11.17
C ASP A 99 13.24 -6.80 10.12
N ILE A 100 12.49 -5.91 9.47
CA ILE A 100 13.06 -4.93 8.53
C ILE A 100 13.87 -3.86 9.25
N GLU A 101 13.39 -3.36 10.39
CA GLU A 101 14.11 -2.35 11.18
C GLU A 101 15.45 -2.89 11.70
N GLN A 102 15.51 -4.15 12.12
CA GLN A 102 16.74 -4.78 12.59
C GLN A 102 17.80 -4.93 11.49
N ARG A 103 17.41 -5.02 10.21
CA ARG A 103 18.35 -5.09 9.08
C ARG A 103 18.98 -3.74 8.71
N LYS A 104 18.44 -2.64 9.23
CA LYS A 104 18.97 -1.28 9.00
C LYS A 104 20.05 -0.87 10.01
N ASN A 105 20.23 -1.65 11.09
CA ASN A 105 21.23 -1.45 12.14
C ASN A 105 22.37 -2.48 12.03
#